data_AF-A0A382HGB7-F1
#
_entry.id   AF-A0A382HGB7-F1
#
_cell.length_a   1.000
_cell.length_b   1.000
_cell.length_c   1.000
_cell.angle_alpha   90.00
_cell.angle_beta   90.00
_cell.angle_gamma   90.00
#
_symmetry.space_group_name_H-M   'P 1'
#
loop_
_entity.id
_entity.type
_entity.pdbx_description
1 polymer ?
#
loop_
_entity_poly.entity_id
_entity_poly.type
_entity_poly.pdbx_seq_one_letter_code
_entity_poly.pdbx_strand_id
1 'polypeptide(L)' 'MTDRFDVCRLEPDAPLPNDLTGLPFRSLTRTVEELSIVVPEGTAPAGCPTESG' A
#
# COMPACT_ATOMS: atom_id res chain seq x y z
N MET A 1 -7.92 -20.05 -6.09
CA MET A 1 -7.07 -19.38 -5.08
C MET A 1 -7.58 -17.98 -4.95
N THR A 2 -7.84 -17.52 -3.73
CA THR A 2 -8.24 -16.13 -3.49
C THR A 2 -6.96 -15.34 -3.21
N ASP A 3 -6.56 -14.47 -4.16
CA ASP A 3 -5.53 -13.48 -3.89
C ASP A 3 -6.10 -12.44 -2.91
N ARG A 4 -5.31 -12.12 -1.88
CA ARG A 4 -5.68 -11.25 -0.76
C ARG A 4 -4.75 -10.06 -0.72
N PHE A 5 -5.31 -8.88 -0.46
CA PHE A 5 -4.57 -7.64 -0.54
C PHE A 5 -4.83 -6.75 0.68
N ASP A 6 -3.80 -6.02 1.08
CA ASP A 6 -3.88 -4.92 2.03
C ASP A 6 -3.89 -3.59 1.28
N VAL A 7 -4.74 -2.67 1.75
CA VAL A 7 -4.78 -1.28 1.31
C VAL A 7 -4.25 -0.40 2.43
N CYS A 8 -3.10 0.21 2.18
CA CYS A 8 -2.46 1.21 3.04
C CYS A 8 -2.86 2.60 2.54
N ARG A 9 -3.36 3.46 3.43
CA ARG A 9 -3.69 4.86 3.12
C ARG A 9 -2.80 5.81 3.92
N LEU A 10 -2.22 6.78 3.22
CA LEU A 10 -1.31 7.78 3.76
C LEU A 10 -1.75 9.18 3.31
N GLU A 11 -1.21 10.20 3.96
CA GLU A 11 -1.33 11.60 3.52
C GLU A 11 -0.84 11.79 2.07
N PRO A 12 -1.40 12.73 1.29
CA PRO A 12 -1.09 12.89 -0.14
C PRO A 12 0.38 13.25 -0.41
N ASP A 13 1.00 13.95 0.54
CA ASP A 13 2.40 14.36 0.48
C ASP A 13 3.37 13.39 1.18
N ALA A 14 2.86 12.28 1.73
CA ALA A 14 3.70 11.28 2.37
C ALA A 14 4.74 10.74 1.38
N PRO A 15 5.97 10.45 1.83
CA PRO A 15 6.98 9.84 0.98
C PRO A 15 6.53 8.44 0.54
N LEU A 16 6.96 8.02 -0.65
CA LEU A 16 6.77 6.63 -1.07
C LEU A 16 7.63 5.70 -0.19
N PRO A 17 7.07 4.62 0.37
CA PRO A 17 7.85 3.68 1.15
C PRO A 17 8.81 2.90 0.26
N ASN A 18 10.05 2.74 0.72
CA ASN A 18 11.11 2.06 -0.02
C ASN A 18 10.92 0.53 -0.05
N ASP A 19 10.18 -0.01 0.91
CA ASP A 19 9.99 -1.46 1.10
C ASP A 19 9.05 -2.10 0.06
N LEU A 20 8.53 -1.32 -0.88
CA LEU A 20 7.66 -1.80 -1.96
C LEU A 20 8.43 -2.46 -3.12
N THR A 21 9.74 -2.23 -3.21
CA THR A 21 10.56 -2.81 -4.29
C THR A 21 10.73 -4.32 -4.08
N GLY A 22 10.39 -5.12 -5.09
CA GLY A 22 10.50 -6.59 -5.03
C GLY A 22 9.19 -7.32 -4.74
N LEU A 23 8.12 -6.61 -4.43
CA LEU A 23 6.80 -7.23 -4.27
C LEU A 23 6.24 -7.72 -5.62
N PRO A 24 5.58 -8.89 -5.64
CA PRO A 24 5.02 -9.48 -6.86
C PRO A 24 3.89 -8.61 -7.44
N PHE A 25 3.19 -7.88 -6.58
CA PHE A 25 2.19 -6.88 -6.95
C PHE A 25 2.34 -5.64 -6.07
N ARG A 26 2.14 -4.47 -6.68
CA ARG A 26 2.05 -3.18 -5.99
C ARG A 26 1.31 -2.20 -6.88
N SER A 27 0.30 -1.54 -6.34
CA SER A 27 -0.40 -0.43 -7.00
C SER A 27 -0.26 0.81 -6.12
N LEU A 28 0.18 1.92 -6.70
CA LEU A 28 0.33 3.18 -6.00
C LEU A 28 -0.51 4.23 -6.72
N THR A 29 -1.45 4.83 -5.99
CA THR A 29 -2.29 5.91 -6.49
C THR A 29 -2.09 7.12 -5.59
N ARG A 30 -1.60 8.23 -6.17
CA ARG A 30 -1.53 9.52 -5.48
C ARG A 30 -2.59 10.45 -6.03
N THR A 31 -3.40 10.99 -5.13
CA THR A 31 -4.38 12.03 -5.41
C THR A 31 -4.01 13.29 -4.62
N VAL A 32 -4.85 14.33 -4.72
CA VAL A 32 -4.70 15.54 -3.88
C VAL A 32 -5.15 15.29 -2.43
N GLU A 33 -5.85 14.19 -2.18
CA GLU A 33 -6.42 13.86 -0.87
C GLU A 33 -5.62 12.80 -0.14
N GLU A 34 -5.02 11.83 -0.86
CA GLU A 34 -4.30 10.72 -0.25
C GLU A 34 -3.25 10.08 -1.17
N LEU A 35 -2.40 9.28 -0.53
CA LEU A 35 -1.59 8.26 -1.19
C LEU A 35 -2.12 6.89 -0.78
N SER A 36 -2.71 6.16 -1.74
CA SER A 36 -3.19 4.79 -1.54
C SER A 36 -2.21 3.78 -2.13
N ILE A 37 -1.89 2.74 -1.36
CA ILE A 37 -0.93 1.69 -1.71
C ILE A 37 -1.62 0.34 -1.53
N VAL A 38 -1.70 -0.45 -2.59
CA VAL A 38 -2.27 -1.81 -2.58
C VAL A 38 -1.16 -2.82 -2.77
N VAL A 39 -1.04 -3.78 -1.85
CA VAL A 39 -0.02 -4.83 -1.86
C VAL A 39 -0.59 -6.16 -1.36
N PRO A 40 0.07 -7.32 -1.59
CA PRO A 40 -0.34 -8.58 -1.00
C PRO A 40 -0.52 -8.50 0.53
N GLU A 41 -1.52 -9.20 1.05
CA GLU A 41 -1.80 -9.25 2.50
C GLU A 41 -0.53 -9.63 3.30
N GLY A 42 -0.23 -8.87 4.36
CA GLY A 42 0.95 -9.06 5.20
C GLY A 42 2.26 -8.46 4.66
N THR A 43 2.22 -7.77 3.51
CA THR A 43 3.39 -7.10 2.91
C THR A 43 3.31 -5.58 2.92
N ALA A 44 2.32 -5.02 3.63
CA ALA A 44 2.14 -3.59 3.77
C ALA A 44 3.36 -2.89 4.41
N PRO A 45 3.64 -1.63 4.02
CA PRO A 45 4.69 -0.83 4.63
C PRO A 45 4.53 -0.73 6.15
N ALA A 46 5.63 -0.86 6.88
CA ALA A 46 5.63 -0.76 8.33
C ALA A 46 5.09 0.61 8.80
N GLY A 47 4.19 0.58 9.78
CA GLY A 47 3.60 1.80 10.34
C GLY A 47 2.47 2.42 9.51
N CYS A 48 2.07 1.80 8.40
CA CYS A 48 0.88 2.23 7.69
C CYS A 48 -0.39 1.54 8.24
N PRO A 49 -1.47 2.28 8.52
CA PRO A 49 -2.77 1.67 8.78
C PRO A 49 -3.27 0.96 7.52
N THR A 50 -3.67 -0.31 7.67
CA THR A 50 -4.13 -1.14 6.57
C THR A 50 -5.57 -1.61 6.74
N GLU A 51 -6.28 -1.70 5.63
CA GLU A 51 -7.53 -2.47 5.50
C GLU A 51 -7.25 -3.75 4.69
N SER A 52 -7.58 -4.92 5.24
CA SER A 52 -7.34 -6.23 4.61
C SER A 52 -8.61 -6.76 3.92
N GLY A 53 -8.49 -7.35 2.73
CA GLY A 53 -9.61 -7.82 1.90
C GLY A 53 -9.33 -9.07 1.09
#